data_AF-A0A533UNX3-F1
#
_entry.id   AF-A0A533UNX3-F1
#
_cell.length_a   1.000
_cell.length_b   1.000
_cell.length_c   1.000
_cell.angle_alpha   90.00
_cell.angle_beta   90.00
_cell.angle_gamma   90.00
#
_symmetry.space_group_name_H-M   'P 1'
#
loop_
_entity.id
_entity.type
_entity.pdbx_description
1 polymer ?
#
loop_
_entity_poly.entity_id
_entity_poly.type
_entity_poly.pdbx_seq_one_letter_code
_entity_poly.pdbx_strand_id
1 'polypeptide(L)'
;MKGLDDELGPLLNKLEKKIKRRRLEKNKRKEMELVPEKGFSEICEKIILPVMVEYKKFLETKEESVLLNCAIEKSQQLVKGITFELKDSNPISNYRARRITFFPRDGRVHIFEEGTLGDAHPIEASYAKNEITEELVRKRLTGLIKEYVDKLLNSLK
;
A
#
# COMPACT_ATOMS: atom_id res chain seq x y z
N MET A 1 -15.57 -22.89 6.16
CA MET A 1 -15.19 -21.47 6.08
C MET A 1 -14.33 -21.30 4.84
N LYS A 2 -14.74 -20.50 3.86
CA LYS A 2 -13.82 -20.09 2.77
C LYS A 2 -12.79 -19.15 3.40
N GLY A 3 -11.50 -19.39 3.17
CA GLY A 3 -10.46 -18.59 3.80
C GLY A 3 -10.52 -17.14 3.28
N LEU A 4 -10.19 -16.17 4.13
CA LEU A 4 -10.04 -14.76 3.72
C LEU A 4 -9.09 -14.60 2.52
N ASP A 5 -8.13 -15.52 2.32
CA ASP A 5 -7.21 -15.55 1.18
C ASP A 5 -7.91 -16.04 -0.10
N ASP A 6 -8.80 -17.03 0.01
CA ASP A 6 -9.61 -17.53 -1.11
C ASP A 6 -10.52 -16.43 -1.68
N GLU A 7 -10.92 -15.46 -0.85
CA GLU A 7 -11.73 -14.32 -1.26
C GLU A 7 -10.86 -13.12 -1.68
N LEU A 8 -9.85 -12.73 -0.90
CA LEU A 8 -9.09 -11.51 -1.17
C LEU A 8 -8.03 -11.68 -2.26
N GLY A 9 -7.37 -12.83 -2.36
CA GLY A 9 -6.34 -13.11 -3.36
C GLY A 9 -6.83 -12.88 -4.80
N PRO A 10 -7.96 -13.50 -5.21
CA PRO A 10 -8.57 -13.25 -6.50
C PRO A 10 -9.04 -11.81 -6.70
N LEU A 11 -9.51 -11.13 -5.64
CA LEU A 11 -9.98 -9.75 -5.71
C LEU A 11 -8.83 -8.74 -5.89
N LEU A 12 -7.69 -8.94 -5.22
CA LEU A 12 -6.46 -8.17 -5.43
C LEU A 12 -5.95 -8.35 -6.86
N ASN A 13 -5.91 -9.60 -7.35
CA ASN A 13 -5.55 -9.89 -8.74
C ASN A 13 -6.52 -9.21 -9.74
N LYS A 14 -7.81 -9.14 -9.42
CA LYS A 14 -8.81 -8.44 -10.24
C LYS A 14 -8.62 -6.93 -10.22
N LEU A 15 -8.29 -6.35 -9.08
CA LEU A 15 -7.94 -4.93 -8.94
C LEU A 15 -6.73 -4.60 -9.82
N GLU A 16 -5.65 -5.36 -9.70
CA GLU A 16 -4.43 -5.20 -10.50
C GLU A 16 -4.71 -5.30 -12.01
N LYS A 17 -5.52 -6.27 -12.44
CA LYS A 17 -5.95 -6.42 -13.84
C LYS A 17 -6.79 -5.22 -14.32
N LYS A 18 -7.73 -4.73 -13.49
CA LYS A 18 -8.57 -3.56 -13.82
C LYS A 18 -7.73 -2.30 -13.98
N ILE A 19 -6.71 -2.12 -13.15
CA ILE A 19 -5.75 -1.01 -13.24
C ILE A 19 -4.91 -1.12 -14.51
N LYS A 20 -4.34 -2.30 -14.80
CA LYS A 20 -3.56 -2.53 -16.03
C LYS A 20 -4.36 -2.18 -17.28
N ARG A 21 -5.65 -2.55 -17.33
CA ARG A 21 -6.57 -2.18 -18.43
C ARG A 21 -6.79 -0.66 -18.53
N ARG A 22 -7.07 0.03 -17.42
CA ARG A 22 -7.20 1.49 -17.38
C ARG A 22 -5.93 2.23 -17.82
N ARG A 23 -4.75 1.68 -17.50
CA ARG A 23 -3.47 2.23 -17.99
C ARG A 23 -3.30 2.03 -19.49
N LEU A 24 -3.67 0.88 -20.04
CA LEU A 24 -3.64 0.64 -21.49
C LEU A 24 -4.53 1.64 -22.25
N GLU A 25 -5.68 2.00 -21.66
CA GLU A 25 -6.61 2.99 -22.21
C GLU A 25 -6.07 4.43 -22.09
N LYS A 26 -5.41 4.78 -20.97
CA LYS A 26 -4.80 6.10 -20.76
C LYS A 26 -3.48 6.31 -21.52
N ASN A 27 -2.69 5.26 -21.71
CA ASN A 27 -1.37 5.33 -22.36
C ASN A 27 -1.46 5.55 -23.88
N LYS A 28 -2.64 5.46 -24.49
CA LYS A 28 -2.87 5.92 -25.88
C LYS A 28 -2.84 7.45 -26.03
N ARG A 29 -2.62 8.24 -24.97
CA ARG A 29 -2.74 9.71 -25.00
C ARG A 29 -1.60 10.53 -24.40
N LYS A 30 -0.44 9.97 -24.04
CA LYS A 30 0.69 10.81 -23.58
C LYS A 30 2.04 10.32 -24.09
N GLU A 31 2.49 10.99 -25.14
CA GLU A 31 3.88 11.05 -25.58
C GLU A 31 4.73 11.85 -24.57
N MET A 32 6.02 11.54 -24.58
CA MET A 32 7.07 11.96 -23.64
C MET A 32 7.00 13.43 -23.19
N GLU A 33 6.83 13.65 -21.88
CA GLU A 33 7.32 14.86 -21.21
C GLU A 33 8.50 14.48 -20.31
N LEU A 34 9.65 15.10 -20.58
CA LEU A 34 10.83 15.09 -19.73
C LEU A 34 10.45 15.61 -18.34
N VAL A 35 10.42 14.71 -17.36
CA VAL A 35 9.91 14.98 -16.02
C VAL A 35 10.92 15.82 -15.23
N PRO A 36 10.58 17.05 -14.80
CA PRO A 36 11.42 17.82 -13.89
C PRO A 36 11.57 17.10 -12.55
N GLU A 37 12.63 17.41 -11.82
CA GLU A 37 13.00 16.76 -10.56
C GLU A 37 11.87 16.86 -9.51
N LYS A 38 10.99 15.85 -9.46
CA LYS A 38 9.82 15.85 -8.59
C LYS A 38 10.23 15.92 -7.12
N GLY A 39 9.80 16.96 -6.42
CA GLY A 39 9.89 16.99 -4.96
C GLY A 39 9.05 15.87 -4.34
N PHE A 40 9.36 15.45 -3.11
CA PHE A 40 8.58 14.40 -2.43
C PHE A 40 7.08 14.74 -2.36
N SER A 41 6.71 16.02 -2.20
CA SER A 41 5.30 16.46 -2.25
C SER A 41 4.61 16.07 -3.54
N GLU A 42 5.29 16.25 -4.67
CA GLU A 42 4.75 15.93 -5.99
C GLU A 42 4.65 14.42 -6.21
N ILE A 43 5.65 13.66 -5.75
CA ILE A 43 5.58 12.18 -5.75
C ILE A 43 4.41 11.71 -4.89
N CYS A 44 4.20 12.34 -3.73
CA CYS A 44 3.08 12.04 -2.85
C CYS A 44 1.74 12.29 -3.53
N GLU A 45 1.53 13.49 -4.06
CA GLU A 45 0.26 13.92 -4.64
C GLU A 45 -0.06 13.20 -5.96
N LYS A 46 0.94 12.97 -6.81
CA LYS A 46 0.73 12.39 -8.14
C LYS A 46 0.81 10.87 -8.17
N ILE A 47 1.48 10.22 -7.21
CA ILE A 47 1.77 8.79 -7.25
C ILE A 47 1.31 8.07 -5.99
N ILE A 48 1.84 8.43 -4.81
CA ILE A 48 1.64 7.61 -3.60
C ILE A 48 0.20 7.70 -3.10
N LEU A 49 -0.30 8.91 -2.84
CA LEU A 49 -1.63 9.13 -2.27
C LEU A 49 -2.76 8.61 -3.18
N PRO A 50 -2.76 8.85 -4.51
CA PRO A 50 -3.78 8.26 -5.39
C PRO A 50 -3.84 6.74 -5.31
N VAL A 51 -2.69 6.07 -5.29
CA VAL A 51 -2.62 4.61 -5.19
C VAL A 51 -3.12 4.12 -3.83
N MET A 52 -2.72 4.77 -2.73
CA MET A 52 -3.22 4.43 -1.38
C MET A 52 -4.74 4.58 -1.28
N VAL A 53 -5.32 5.65 -1.83
CA VAL A 53 -6.77 5.89 -1.83
C VAL A 53 -7.52 4.83 -2.64
N GLU A 54 -6.96 4.37 -3.77
CA GLU A 54 -7.55 3.28 -4.54
C GLU A 54 -7.62 1.97 -3.74
N TYR A 55 -6.55 1.64 -3.02
CA TYR A 55 -6.49 0.44 -2.18
C TYR A 55 -7.42 0.56 -0.97
N LYS A 56 -7.44 1.73 -0.31
CA LYS A 56 -8.36 2.00 0.80
C LYS A 56 -9.82 1.81 0.37
N LYS A 57 -10.24 2.44 -0.74
CA LYS A 57 -11.61 2.27 -1.28
C LYS A 57 -11.94 0.83 -1.62
N PHE A 58 -10.96 0.07 -2.13
CA PHE A 58 -11.15 -1.34 -2.44
C PHE A 58 -11.38 -2.19 -1.19
N LEU A 59 -10.67 -1.91 -0.09
CA LEU A 59 -10.87 -2.59 1.19
C LEU A 59 -12.21 -2.20 1.81
N GLU A 60 -12.56 -0.91 1.83
CA GLU A 60 -13.84 -0.41 2.35
C GLU A 60 -15.04 -0.97 1.59
N THR A 61 -14.97 -1.07 0.26
CA THR A 61 -16.07 -1.68 -0.54
C THR A 61 -16.21 -3.19 -0.36
N LYS A 62 -15.36 -3.82 0.46
CA LYS A 62 -15.34 -5.25 0.75
C LYS A 62 -15.52 -5.56 2.24
N GLU A 63 -15.94 -4.57 3.04
CA GLU A 63 -16.22 -4.65 4.48
C GLU A 63 -17.01 -5.90 4.90
N GLU A 64 -17.99 -6.34 4.10
CA GLU A 64 -18.82 -7.51 4.47
C GLU A 64 -18.07 -8.86 4.40
N SER A 65 -16.99 -8.95 3.61
CA SER A 65 -16.23 -10.19 3.42
C SER A 65 -14.93 -10.23 4.23
N VAL A 66 -14.36 -9.06 4.54
CA VAL A 66 -13.01 -8.96 5.04
C VAL A 66 -12.96 -7.93 6.15
N LEU A 67 -12.77 -8.40 7.39
CA LEU A 67 -12.66 -7.62 8.62
C LEU A 67 -11.36 -6.79 8.66
N LEU A 68 -11.07 -5.97 7.65
CA LEU A 68 -9.87 -5.14 7.57
C LEU A 68 -10.22 -3.65 7.58
N ASN A 69 -9.69 -2.95 8.57
CA ASN A 69 -9.75 -1.50 8.67
C ASN A 69 -8.50 -0.88 8.03
N CYS A 70 -8.70 0.15 7.20
CA CYS A 70 -7.63 0.84 6.50
C CYS A 70 -7.66 2.35 6.78
N ALA A 71 -6.53 2.89 7.23
CA ALA A 71 -6.33 4.31 7.45
C ALA A 71 -5.17 4.85 6.60
N ILE A 72 -5.28 6.11 6.19
CA ILE A 72 -4.19 6.85 5.55
C ILE A 72 -3.92 8.06 6.43
N GLU A 73 -2.74 8.11 7.02
CA GLU A 73 -2.34 9.15 7.95
C GLU A 73 -1.14 9.93 7.39
N LYS A 74 -1.10 11.24 7.64
CA LYS A 74 0.13 12.00 7.44
C LYS A 74 0.96 11.85 8.71
N SER A 75 2.12 11.20 8.61
CA SER A 75 2.99 11.01 9.77
C SER A 75 3.49 12.36 10.25
N GLN A 76 3.17 12.70 11.50
CA GLN A 76 3.67 13.92 12.15
C GLN A 76 5.10 13.72 12.68
N GLN A 77 5.51 12.47 12.95
CA GLN A 77 6.81 12.12 13.51
C GLN A 77 7.91 12.08 12.45
N LEU A 78 7.58 11.62 11.24
CA LEU A 78 8.47 11.68 10.08
C LEU A 78 8.08 12.90 9.28
N VAL A 79 8.92 13.95 9.31
CA VAL A 79 8.67 15.24 8.66
C VAL A 79 8.10 15.04 7.25
N LYS A 80 6.78 15.26 7.09
CA LYS A 80 6.01 15.13 5.84
C LYS A 80 5.81 13.70 5.30
N GLY A 81 5.86 12.66 6.12
CA GLY A 81 5.57 11.29 5.68
C GLY A 81 4.08 11.03 5.42
N ILE A 82 3.77 10.03 4.59
CA ILE A 82 2.42 9.47 4.42
C ILE A 82 2.43 7.97 4.75
N THR A 83 1.50 7.55 5.59
CA THR A 83 1.39 6.20 6.13
C THR A 83 0.09 5.57 5.67
N PHE A 84 0.18 4.35 5.16
CA PHE A 84 -0.95 3.46 4.96
C PHE A 84 -0.95 2.44 6.08
N GLU A 85 -2.00 2.44 6.90
CA GLU A 85 -2.17 1.55 8.04
C GLU A 85 -3.29 0.54 7.76
N LEU A 86 -3.02 -0.72 8.04
CA LEU A 86 -3.94 -1.84 7.94
C LEU A 86 -4.10 -2.51 9.31
N LYS A 87 -5.33 -2.66 9.76
CA LYS A 87 -5.70 -3.23 11.05
C LYS A 87 -6.82 -4.24 10.87
N ASP A 88 -6.92 -5.19 11.79
CA ASP A 88 -8.13 -6.00 11.93
C ASP A 88 -9.26 -5.11 12.43
N SER A 89 -10.46 -5.32 11.90
CA SER A 89 -11.68 -4.64 12.34
C SER A 89 -12.22 -5.22 13.64
N ASN A 90 -11.79 -6.42 14.02
CA ASN A 90 -12.14 -7.02 15.29
C ASN A 90 -11.30 -6.42 16.43
N PRO A 91 -11.91 -5.70 17.39
CA PRO A 91 -11.22 -5.09 18.52
C PRO A 91 -10.61 -6.11 19.50
N ILE A 92 -10.99 -7.38 19.40
CA ILE A 92 -10.48 -8.49 20.23
C ILE A 92 -9.21 -9.10 19.63
N SER A 93 -8.88 -8.79 18.37
CA SER A 93 -7.67 -9.30 17.75
C SER A 93 -6.42 -8.67 18.39
N ASN A 94 -5.47 -9.49 18.79
CA ASN A 94 -4.16 -9.04 19.29
C ASN A 94 -3.17 -8.72 18.14
N TYR A 95 -3.65 -8.64 16.89
CA TYR A 95 -2.78 -8.38 15.74
C TYR A 95 -2.38 -6.91 15.71
N ARG A 96 -1.07 -6.67 15.85
CA ARG A 96 -0.51 -5.35 15.63
C ARG A 96 -0.82 -4.88 14.20
N ALA A 97 -1.20 -3.61 14.10
CA ALA A 97 -1.37 -2.91 12.85
C ALA A 97 -0.15 -3.09 11.95
N ARG A 98 -0.38 -3.23 10.66
CA ARG A 98 0.65 -3.19 9.62
C ARG A 98 0.69 -1.80 9.03
N ARG A 99 1.88 -1.25 8.88
CA ARG A 99 2.04 0.10 8.33
C ARG A 99 3.07 0.08 7.24
N ILE A 100 2.84 0.91 6.24
CA ILE A 100 3.86 1.31 5.29
C ILE A 100 3.89 2.83 5.20
N THR A 101 5.04 3.40 5.51
CA THR A 101 5.25 4.84 5.56
C THR A 101 6.24 5.27 4.49
N PHE A 102 5.85 6.26 3.68
CA PHE A 102 6.69 6.90 2.69
C PHE A 102 7.10 8.26 3.21
N PHE A 103 8.39 8.58 3.22
CA PHE A 103 8.87 9.86 3.72
C PHE A 103 10.15 10.32 3.01
N PRO A 104 10.40 11.63 2.93
CA PRO A 104 11.63 12.15 2.37
C PRO A 104 12.76 12.08 3.40
N ARG A 105 13.94 11.62 2.98
CA ARG A 105 15.19 11.69 3.76
C ARG A 105 16.36 11.73 2.79
N ASP A 106 17.34 12.59 3.05
CA ASP A 106 18.59 12.72 2.29
C ASP A 106 18.41 12.83 0.77
N GLY A 107 17.40 13.61 0.34
CA GLY A 107 17.08 13.81 -1.08
C GLY A 107 16.40 12.60 -1.76
N ARG A 108 16.16 11.51 -1.02
CA ARG A 108 15.56 10.26 -1.47
C ARG A 108 14.18 10.06 -0.85
N VAL A 109 13.46 9.05 -1.35
CA VAL A 109 12.19 8.60 -0.77
C VAL A 109 12.42 7.30 -0.04
N HIS A 110 12.16 7.30 1.25
CA HIS A 110 12.29 6.14 2.11
C HIS A 110 10.93 5.49 2.28
N ILE A 111 10.91 4.16 2.26
CA ILE A 111 9.75 3.32 2.50
C ILE A 111 10.06 2.52 3.75
N PHE A 112 9.24 2.69 4.79
CA PHE A 112 9.36 2.00 6.06
C PHE A 112 8.14 1.11 6.27
N GLU A 113 8.36 -0.20 6.36
CA GLU A 113 7.32 -1.20 6.56
C GLU A 113 7.40 -1.72 8.00
N GLU A 114 6.36 -1.45 8.79
CA GLU A 114 6.25 -1.89 10.18
C GLU A 114 5.43 -3.18 10.29
N GLY A 115 5.95 -4.08 11.11
CA GLY A 115 5.32 -5.34 11.45
C GLY A 115 5.64 -6.47 10.49
N THR A 116 6.15 -6.23 9.27
CA THR A 116 6.57 -7.26 8.30
C THR A 116 7.48 -8.31 8.97
N LEU A 117 7.17 -9.59 8.74
CA LEU A 117 7.86 -10.79 9.27
C LEU A 117 7.70 -11.10 10.78
N GLY A 118 7.90 -12.37 11.12
CA GLY A 118 7.77 -12.95 12.47
C GLY A 118 8.86 -12.52 13.45
N ASP A 119 9.80 -11.68 13.00
CA ASP A 119 11.00 -11.30 13.73
C ASP A 119 11.12 -9.78 13.94
N ALA A 120 10.01 -9.10 14.26
CA ALA A 120 9.98 -7.74 14.86
C ALA A 120 10.86 -6.61 14.26
N HIS A 121 11.43 -6.77 13.07
CA HIS A 121 12.37 -5.80 12.49
C HIS A 121 11.71 -5.07 11.33
N PRO A 122 11.45 -3.77 11.48
CA PRO A 122 10.88 -2.99 10.41
C PRO A 122 11.88 -2.89 9.26
N ILE A 123 11.36 -2.91 8.03
CA ILE A 123 12.18 -2.83 6.82
C ILE A 123 12.19 -1.38 6.34
N GLU A 124 13.36 -0.73 6.34
CA GLU A 124 13.57 0.57 5.70
C GLU A 124 14.30 0.37 4.37
N ALA A 125 13.74 0.88 3.28
CA ALA A 125 14.36 0.89 1.96
C ALA A 125 14.38 2.31 1.38
N SER A 126 15.51 2.70 0.78
CA SER A 126 15.72 4.04 0.24
C SER A 126 15.76 4.05 -1.29
N TYR A 127 14.93 4.86 -1.91
CA TYR A 127 14.74 4.95 -3.35
C TYR A 127 15.06 6.34 -3.87
N ALA A 128 15.66 6.40 -5.06
CA ALA A 128 15.69 7.64 -5.82
C ALA A 128 14.26 8.04 -6.22
N LYS A 129 14.02 9.34 -6.33
CA LYS A 129 12.71 9.92 -6.61
C LYS A 129 12.05 9.36 -7.88
N ASN A 130 12.84 9.09 -8.92
CA ASN A 130 12.40 8.51 -10.19
C ASN A 130 12.05 7.02 -10.10
N GLU A 131 12.54 6.32 -9.06
CA GLU A 131 12.20 4.91 -8.82
C GLU A 131 10.83 4.76 -8.15
N ILE A 132 10.29 5.82 -7.54
CA ILE A 132 8.94 5.83 -6.98
C ILE A 132 7.92 5.93 -8.11
N THR A 133 7.58 4.77 -8.66
CA THR A 133 6.53 4.60 -9.66
C THR A 133 5.24 4.12 -9.03
N GLU A 134 4.11 4.32 -9.72
CA GLU A 134 2.84 3.74 -9.27
C GLU A 134 2.93 2.21 -9.14
N GLU A 135 3.72 1.54 -9.99
CA GLU A 135 3.90 0.08 -9.92
C GLU A 135 4.63 -0.34 -8.65
N LEU A 136 5.69 0.38 -8.26
CA LEU A 136 6.39 0.14 -7.01
C LEU A 136 5.43 0.28 -5.82
N VAL A 137 4.68 1.38 -5.74
CA VAL A 137 3.74 1.64 -4.64
C VAL A 137 2.68 0.53 -4.56
N ARG A 138 2.11 0.13 -5.71
CA ARG A 138 1.13 -0.97 -5.77
C ARG A 138 1.72 -2.29 -5.31
N LYS A 139 2.92 -2.64 -5.77
CA LYS A 139 3.60 -3.88 -5.37
C LYS A 139 3.81 -3.93 -3.85
N ARG A 140 4.23 -2.82 -3.25
CA ARG A 140 4.41 -2.70 -1.80
C ARG A 140 3.09 -2.83 -1.04
N LEU A 141 2.03 -2.14 -1.46
CA LEU A 141 0.71 -2.24 -0.82
C LEU A 141 0.09 -3.64 -0.97
N THR A 142 0.16 -4.26 -2.16
CA THR A 142 -0.31 -5.64 -2.36
C THR A 142 0.45 -6.61 -1.45
N GLY A 143 1.78 -6.48 -1.35
CA GLY A 143 2.60 -7.30 -0.47
C GLY A 143 2.16 -7.18 0.99
N LEU A 144 2.03 -5.95 1.49
CA LEU A 144 1.59 -5.67 2.86
C LEU A 144 0.24 -6.33 3.19
N ILE A 145 -0.74 -6.23 2.28
CA ILE A 145 -2.08 -6.79 2.49
C ILE A 145 -2.05 -8.32 2.47
N LYS A 146 -1.36 -8.93 1.49
CA LYS A 146 -1.23 -10.40 1.40
C LYS A 146 -0.57 -10.98 2.65
N GLU A 147 0.57 -10.42 3.04
CA GLU A 147 1.28 -10.86 4.25
C GLU A 147 0.41 -10.75 5.50
N TYR A 148 -0.42 -9.70 5.60
CA TYR A 148 -1.32 -9.54 6.73
C TYR A 148 -2.43 -10.60 6.74
N VAL A 149 -3.07 -10.83 5.59
CA VAL A 149 -4.12 -11.84 5.44
C VAL A 149 -3.58 -13.25 5.70
N ASP A 150 -2.41 -13.58 5.16
CA ASP A 150 -1.74 -14.88 5.38
C ASP A 150 -1.51 -15.12 6.87
N LYS A 151 -1.07 -14.09 7.61
CA LYS A 151 -0.87 -14.19 9.07
C LYS A 151 -2.19 -14.36 9.82
N LEU A 152 -3.21 -13.58 9.48
CA LEU A 152 -4.54 -13.72 10.09
C LEU A 152 -5.05 -15.16 9.92
N LEU A 153 -4.92 -15.74 8.73
CA LEU A 153 -5.38 -17.10 8.46
C LEU A 153 -4.56 -18.19 9.13
N ASN A 154 -3.24 -18.06 9.12
CA ASN A 154 -2.37 -19.05 9.76
C ASN A 154 -2.51 -19.05 11.29
N SER A 155 -2.99 -17.94 11.87
CA SER A 155 -3.24 -17.83 13.29
C SER A 155 -4.60 -18.32 13.78
N LEU A 156 -5.54 -18.52 12.85
CA LEU A 156 -6.87 -19.06 13.12
C LEU A 156 -6.92 -20.60 12.99
N LYS A 157 -5.80 -21.23 12.63
CA LYS A 157 -5.59 -22.68 12.62
C LYS A 157 -5.01 -23.14 13.95
#